data_AF-A0A1D8RRH8-F1
#
_entry.id   AF-A0A1D8RRH8-F1
#
_cell.length_a   1.000
_cell.length_b   1.000
_cell.length_c   1.000
_cell.angle_alpha   90.00
_cell.angle_beta   90.00
_cell.angle_gamma   90.00
#
_symmetry.space_group_name_H-M   'P 1'
#
loop_
_entity.id
_entity.type
_entity.pdbx_description
1 polymer ?
#
loop_
_entity_poly.entity_id
_entity_poly.type
_entity_poly.pdbx_seq_one_letter_code
_entity_poly.pdbx_strand_id
1 'polypeptide(L)' 'MTIKKITAIIDEMQLDNVEKALCDHGVTGFTIHSVKGRGNYCNNYTKDGRVVCKKFEVYTSGEHARK' A
#
# COMPACT_ATOMS: atom_id res chain seq x y z
N MET A 1 9.18 5.97 -22.49
CA MET A 1 8.38 6.25 -21.28
C MET A 1 8.70 5.16 -20.25
N THR A 2 9.35 5.48 -19.14
CA THR A 2 9.72 4.48 -18.13
C THR A 2 8.58 4.33 -17.13
N ILE A 3 7.91 3.18 -17.15
CA ILE A 3 6.88 2.81 -16.17
C ILE A 3 7.58 2.36 -14.88
N LYS A 4 7.06 2.82 -13.74
CA LYS A 4 7.49 2.41 -12.41
C LYS A 4 6.36 1.70 -11.70
N LYS A 5 6.72 0.70 -10.91
CA LYS A 5 5.83 0.06 -9.95
C LYS A 5 6.07 0.67 -8.58
N ILE A 6 5.03 1.26 -8.00
CA ILE A 6 5.01 1.72 -6.60
C ILE A 6 4.38 0.60 -5.78
N THR A 7 4.97 0.31 -4.62
CA THR A 7 4.43 -0.66 -3.68
C THR A 7 4.39 -0.03 -2.30
N ALA A 8 3.21 -0.01 -1.70
CA ALA A 8 3.01 0.47 -0.35
C ALA A 8 2.36 -0.62 0.49
N ILE A 9 2.77 -0.78 1.74
CA ILE A 9 2.15 -1.67 2.71
C ILE A 9 1.68 -0.79 3.86
N ILE A 10 0.38 -0.79 4.10
CA ILE A 10 -0.26 0.07 5.10
C ILE A 10 -1.12 -0.76 6.06
N ASP A 11 -1.46 -0.12 7.18
CA ASP A 11 -2.46 -0.62 8.10
C ASP A 11 -3.85 -0.68 7.43
N GLU A 12 -4.63 -1.73 7.72
CA GLU A 12 -5.96 -1.94 7.15
C GLU A 12 -6.94 -0.81 7.50
N MET A 13 -6.80 -0.18 8.67
CA MET A 13 -7.66 0.93 9.09
C MET A 13 -7.47 2.20 8.24
N GLN A 14 -6.38 2.30 7.48
CA GLN A 14 -6.11 3.44 6.59
C GLN A 14 -6.51 3.18 5.13
N LEU A 15 -7.09 2.00 4.83
CA LEU A 15 -7.40 1.60 3.46
C LEU A 15 -8.26 2.65 2.73
N ASP A 16 -9.43 2.98 3.27
CA ASP A 16 -10.38 3.91 2.65
C ASP A 16 -9.78 5.31 2.46
N ASN A 17 -8.98 5.77 3.44
CA ASN A 17 -8.31 7.06 3.38
C ASN A 17 -7.29 7.11 2.24
N VAL A 18 -6.51 6.03 2.07
CA VAL A 18 -5.49 5.95 1.03
C VAL A 18 -6.13 5.79 -0.35
N GLU A 19 -7.15 4.95 -0.51
CA GLU A 19 -7.90 4.83 -1.77
C GLU A 19 -8.48 6.17 -2.21
N LYS A 20 -9.16 6.88 -1.30
CA LYS A 20 -9.70 8.20 -1.58
C LYS A 20 -8.60 9.19 -1.96
N ALA A 21 -7.49 9.23 -1.22
CA ALA A 21 -6.38 10.13 -1.51
C ALA A 21 -5.76 9.84 -2.89
N LEU A 22 -5.59 8.57 -3.26
CA LEU A 22 -5.08 8.18 -4.59
C LEU A 22 -6.01 8.65 -5.70
N CYS A 23 -7.32 8.45 -5.55
CA CYS A 23 -8.33 8.93 -6.47
C CYS A 23 -8.33 10.47 -6.58
N ASP A 24 -8.25 11.18 -5.46
CA ASP A 24 -8.19 12.64 -5.39
C ASP A 24 -6.92 13.20 -6.10
N HIS A 25 -5.83 12.42 -6.12
CA HIS A 25 -4.59 12.75 -6.84
C HIS A 25 -4.57 12.27 -8.31
N GLY A 26 -5.69 11.76 -8.83
CA GLY A 26 -5.83 11.36 -10.23
C GLY A 26 -5.20 10.00 -10.57
N VAL A 27 -4.93 9.15 -9.58
CA VAL A 27 -4.52 7.76 -9.82
C VAL A 27 -5.74 6.97 -10.30
N THR A 28 -5.67 6.46 -11.53
CA THR A 28 -6.81 5.80 -12.19
C THR A 28 -6.83 4.27 -12.05
N GLY A 29 -5.77 3.66 -11.49
CA GLY A 29 -5.69 2.22 -11.34
C GLY A 29 -4.66 1.76 -10.32
N PHE A 30 -5.06 0.82 -9.47
CA PHE A 30 -4.22 0.18 -8.45
C PHE A 30 -4.74 -1.21 -8.13
N THR A 31 -3.88 -2.09 -7.58
CA THR A 31 -4.29 -3.40 -7.07
C THR A 31 -4.02 -3.50 -5.57
N ILE A 32 -4.90 -4.21 -4.87
CA ILE A 32 -4.84 -4.38 -3.42
C ILE A 32 -4.75 -5.87 -3.08
N HIS A 33 -3.81 -6.21 -2.20
CA HIS A 33 -3.62 -7.56 -1.71
C HIS A 33 -3.62 -7.56 -0.17
N SER A 34 -4.30 -8.54 0.42
CA SER A 34 -4.14 -8.83 1.85
C SER A 34 -2.82 -9.57 2.07
N VAL A 35 -1.96 -9.05 2.94
CA VAL A 35 -0.64 -9.64 3.24
C VAL A 35 -0.41 -9.71 4.74
N LYS A 36 0.55 -10.53 5.17
CA LYS A 36 1.03 -10.55 6.56
C LYS A 36 2.49 -10.13 6.61
N GLY A 37 2.82 -9.21 7.50
CA GLY A 37 4.16 -8.68 7.68
C GLY A 37 4.60 -8.63 9.13
N ARG A 38 5.90 -8.45 9.35
CA ARG A 38 6.47 -8.15 10.67
C ARG A 38 7.45 -7.00 10.49
N GLY A 39 7.18 -5.88 11.16
CA GLY A 39 8.03 -4.68 11.16
C GLY A 39 8.06 -4.08 12.55
N ASN A 40 8.31 -2.76 12.64
CA ASN A 40 8.28 -2.06 13.93
C ASN A 40 6.93 -2.17 14.63
N TYR A 41 5.84 -2.24 13.88
CA TYR A 41 4.49 -2.47 14.40
C TYR A 41 4.16 -3.96 14.42
N CYS A 42 4.97 -4.77 15.13
CA CYS A 42 4.73 -6.21 15.25
C CYS A 42 3.66 -6.52 16.31
N ASN A 43 2.88 -7.58 16.09
CA ASN A 43 1.87 -8.01 17.06
C ASN A 43 2.46 -9.08 17.99
N ASN A 44 2.92 -8.66 19.17
CA ASN A 44 3.51 -9.57 20.15
C ASN A 44 2.50 -10.53 20.82
N TYR A 45 1.21 -10.38 20.53
CA TYR A 45 0.14 -11.24 21.04
C TYR A 45 -0.20 -12.40 20.08
N THR A 46 0.39 -12.44 18.87
CA THR A 46 0.24 -13.59 17.95
C THR A 46 1.45 -14.50 17.99
N LYS A 47 1.23 -15.81 17.78
CA LYS A 47 2.28 -16.83 17.82
C LYS A 47 3.43 -16.59 16.83
N ASP A 48 3.15 -15.96 15.68
CA ASP A 48 4.12 -15.66 14.63
C ASP A 48 4.62 -14.21 14.66
N GLY A 49 4.03 -13.35 15.51
CA GLY A 49 4.40 -11.95 15.61
C GLY A 49 4.04 -11.09 14.39
N ARG A 50 3.18 -11.60 13.51
CA ARG A 50 2.81 -10.96 12.23
C ARG A 50 1.50 -10.21 12.34
N VAL A 51 1.38 -9.14 11.54
CA VAL A 51 0.19 -8.29 11.43
C VAL A 51 -0.37 -8.41 10.01
N VAL A 52 -1.70 -8.41 9.90
CA VAL A 52 -2.40 -8.32 8.62
C VAL A 52 -2.33 -6.87 8.14
N CYS A 53 -1.91 -6.69 6.90
CA CYS A 53 -1.75 -5.38 6.27
C CYS A 53 -2.35 -5.40 4.86
N LYS A 54 -2.58 -4.22 4.30
CA LYS A 54 -2.98 -4.05 2.90
C LYS A 54 -1.78 -3.62 2.08
N LYS A 55 -1.51 -4.35 1.02
CA LYS A 55 -0.47 -4.02 0.05
C LYS A 55 -1.11 -3.40 -1.19
N PHE A 56 -0.70 -2.19 -1.52
CA PHE A 56 -1.05 -1.49 -2.76
C PHE A 56 0.05 -1.68 -3.79
N GLU A 57 -0.35 -1.88 -5.04
CA GLU A 57 0.54 -1.77 -6.19
C GLU A 57 -0.05 -0.81 -7.22
N VAL A 58 0.77 0.16 -7.65
CA VAL A 58 0.40 1.17 -8.65
C VAL A 58 1.44 1.18 -9.75
N TYR A 59 1.02 1.15 -11.00
CA TYR A 59 1.91 1.33 -12.15
C TYR A 59 1.72 2.73 -12.71
N THR A 60 2.79 3.51 -12.74
CA THR A 60 2.72 4.91 -13.18
C THR A 60 4.00 5.36 -13.86
N SER A 61 3.98 6.54 -14.47
CA SER A 61 5.17 7.14 -15.07
C SER A 61 6.17 7.58 -14.00
N GLY A 62 7.44 7.69 -14.37
CA GLY A 62 8.49 8.14 -13.45
C GLY A 62 8.27 9.54 -12.85
N GLU A 63 7.57 10.42 -13.56
CA GLU A 63 7.21 11.77 -13.10
C GLU A 63 6.12 11.71 -12.02
N HIS A 64 5.04 10.95 -12.27
CA HIS A 64 3.93 10.79 -11.34
C HIS A 64 4.34 10.00 -10.10
N ALA A 65 5.35 9.13 -10.18
CA ALA A 65 5.83 8.39 -9.03
C ALA A 65 6.53 9.24 -7.94
N ARG A 66 6.78 10.54 -8.21
CA ARG A 66 7.41 11.47 -7.26
C ARG A 66 6.44 12.50 -6.67
N LYS A 67 5.22 12.58 -7.20
CA LYS A 67 4.13 13.39 -6.65
C LYS A 67 3.44 12.62 -5.53
#